data_AF-A0A149TVH8-F1
#
_entry.id   AF-A0A149TVH8-F1
#
_cell.length_a   1.000
_cell.length_b   1.000
_cell.length_c   1.000
_cell.angle_alpha   90.00
_cell.angle_beta   90.00
_cell.angle_gamma   90.00
#
_symmetry.space_group_name_H-M   'P 1'
#
loop_
_entity.id
_entity.type
_entity.pdbx_description
1 polymer ?
#
loop_
_entity_poly.entity_id
_entity_poly.type
_entity_poly.pdbx_seq_one_letter_code
_entity_poly.pdbx_strand_id
1 'polypeptide(L)'
;MLYEVTSPMGDAVMKQRMRWQVASLRQRLDPQNSAVYMITSWPDHTLTVVDEARRRQSVMPAPSQVLTPPGHIAMTGTYARLGGSVVAGEQCTLWRTKDTDGHASDVCYTADGLLLQVAQGGQITVRALSVNRVSQPDTVFAIPAGLKKEAPATP
;
A
#
# COMPACT_ATOMS: atom_id res chain seq x y z
N MET A 1 5.59 3.55 -8.16
CA MET A 1 4.25 3.45 -8.76
C MET A 1 3.41 4.58 -8.20
N LEU A 2 2.51 5.17 -9.00
CA LEU A 2 1.63 6.23 -8.56
C LEU A 2 0.22 5.68 -8.42
N TYR A 3 -0.42 5.95 -7.29
CA TYR A 3 -1.79 5.55 -7.00
C TYR A 3 -2.64 6.78 -6.71
N GLU A 4 -3.92 6.62 -7.00
CA GLU A 4 -4.99 7.46 -6.54
C GLU A 4 -5.80 6.66 -5.51
N VAL A 5 -6.07 7.29 -4.36
CA VAL A 5 -6.78 6.68 -3.25
C VAL A 5 -7.87 7.63 -2.78
N THR A 6 -9.11 7.15 -2.81
CA THR A 6 -10.26 7.85 -2.28
C THR A 6 -10.27 7.65 -0.76
N SER A 7 -10.40 8.76 -0.03
CA SER A 7 -10.56 8.75 1.43
C SER A 7 -11.75 7.88 1.81
N PRO A 8 -11.70 7.13 2.94
CA PRO A 8 -12.86 6.41 3.47
C PRO A 8 -14.08 7.30 3.69
N MET A 9 -13.88 8.59 3.93
CA MET A 9 -14.96 9.58 4.08
C MET A 9 -15.55 10.05 2.75
N GLY A 10 -15.02 9.61 1.59
CA GLY A 10 -15.55 9.88 0.25
C GLY A 10 -15.19 11.25 -0.34
N ASP A 11 -14.82 12.22 0.49
CA ASP A 11 -14.75 13.63 0.07
C ASP A 11 -13.41 14.06 -0.56
N ALA A 12 -12.38 13.23 -0.42
CA ALA A 12 -11.02 13.58 -0.85
C ALA A 12 -10.36 12.44 -1.61
N VAL A 13 -9.80 12.77 -2.77
CA VAL A 13 -8.96 11.87 -3.56
C VAL A 13 -7.51 12.29 -3.36
N MET A 14 -6.71 11.42 -2.76
CA MET A 14 -5.28 11.66 -2.57
C MET A 14 -4.47 10.87 -3.61
N LYS A 15 -3.45 11.50 -4.17
CA LYS A 15 -2.40 10.75 -4.87
C LYS A 15 -1.35 10.32 -3.88
N GLN A 16 -0.81 9.13 -4.05
CA GLN A 16 0.31 8.65 -3.27
C GLN A 16 1.25 7.84 -4.14
N ARG A 17 2.55 8.00 -3.90
CA ARG A 17 3.56 7.17 -4.52
C ARG A 17 3.82 5.98 -3.62
N MET A 18 3.63 4.78 -4.17
CA MET A 18 4.01 3.53 -3.51
C MET A 18 5.29 2.99 -4.15
N ARG A 19 6.23 2.58 -3.30
CA ARG A 19 7.47 1.89 -3.69
C ARG A 19 7.56 0.58 -2.95
N TRP A 20 8.02 -0.45 -3.64
CA TRP A 20 8.03 -1.81 -3.16
C TRP A 20 9.40 -2.42 -3.44
N GLN A 21 9.89 -3.20 -2.49
CA GLN A 21 11.11 -3.97 -2.63
C GLN A 21 10.81 -5.42 -2.24
N VAL A 22 10.73 -6.29 -3.24
CA VAL A 22 10.46 -7.72 -3.04
C VAL A 22 11.60 -8.41 -2.33
N ALA A 23 12.85 -8.08 -2.67
CA ALA A 23 14.05 -8.73 -2.12
C ALA A 23 14.17 -8.67 -0.59
N SER A 24 13.66 -7.61 0.02
CA SER A 24 13.70 -7.41 1.48
C SER A 24 12.31 -7.23 2.08
N LEU A 25 11.25 -7.47 1.31
CA LEU A 25 9.85 -7.30 1.71
C LEU A 25 9.58 -5.95 2.42
N ARG A 26 9.92 -4.84 1.77
CA ARG A 26 9.66 -3.48 2.26
C ARG A 26 8.74 -2.71 1.33
N GLN A 27 7.89 -1.88 1.91
CA GLN A 27 7.03 -0.93 1.20
C GLN A 27 7.25 0.47 1.75
N ARG A 28 7.25 1.47 0.87
CA ARG A 28 7.25 2.90 1.23
C ARG A 28 6.06 3.59 0.58
N LEU A 29 5.38 4.42 1.37
CA LEU A 29 4.26 5.24 0.96
C LEU A 29 4.60 6.71 1.15
N ASP A 30 4.59 7.46 0.05
CA ASP A 30 4.75 8.90 0.03
C ASP A 30 3.44 9.55 -0.45
N PRO A 31 2.55 10.00 0.46
CA PRO A 31 1.39 10.79 0.09
C PRO A 31 1.81 12.08 -0.64
N GLN A 32 1.06 12.47 -1.66
CA GLN A 32 1.29 13.73 -2.36
C GLN A 32 1.10 14.91 -1.40
N ASN A 33 1.94 15.93 -1.51
CA ASN A 33 1.91 17.15 -0.69
C ASN A 33 2.11 16.89 0.82
N SER A 34 2.72 15.76 1.19
CA SER A 34 3.07 15.42 2.57
C SER A 34 4.58 15.34 2.73
N ALA A 35 5.11 15.93 3.81
CA ALA A 35 6.48 15.68 4.27
C ALA A 35 6.60 14.41 5.13
N VAL A 36 5.46 13.77 5.40
CA VAL A 36 5.35 12.50 6.11
C VAL A 36 5.29 11.37 5.11
N TYR A 37 6.11 10.34 5.31
CA TYR A 37 6.02 9.08 4.59
C TYR A 37 5.98 7.91 5.56
N MET A 38 5.54 6.76 5.07
CA MET A 38 5.45 5.53 5.86
C MET A 38 6.30 4.43 5.24
N ILE A 39 6.93 3.63 6.08
CA ILE A 39 7.64 2.42 5.66
C ILE A 39 7.09 1.23 6.42
N THR A 40 6.63 0.22 5.69
CA THR A 40 6.28 -1.08 6.23
C THR A 40 7.43 -2.06 5.97
N SER A 41 7.91 -2.71 7.02
CA SER A 41 8.86 -3.82 6.95
C SER A 41 8.17 -5.09 7.43
N TRP A 42 8.00 -6.06 6.53
CA TRP A 42 7.43 -7.36 6.89
C TRP A 42 8.39 -8.21 7.72
N PRO A 43 9.71 -8.28 7.41
CA PRO A 43 10.65 -9.03 8.25
C PRO A 43 10.68 -8.50 9.69
N ASP A 44 10.65 -7.17 9.86
CA ASP A 44 10.70 -6.54 11.19
C ASP A 44 9.31 -6.40 11.84
N HIS A 45 8.23 -6.71 11.13
CA HIS A 45 6.84 -6.55 11.58
C HIS A 45 6.50 -5.12 12.03
N THR A 46 7.05 -4.11 11.36
CA THR A 46 6.91 -2.70 11.75
C THR A 46 6.29 -1.84 10.66
N LEU A 47 5.53 -0.84 11.10
CA LEU A 47 5.15 0.35 10.34
C LEU A 47 5.87 1.54 10.98
N THR A 48 6.73 2.20 10.22
CA THR A 48 7.44 3.41 10.65
C THR A 48 6.87 4.61 9.92
N VAL A 49 6.36 5.58 10.67
CA VAL A 49 5.95 6.89 10.16
C VAL A 49 7.13 7.84 10.34
N VAL A 50 7.55 8.50 9.27
CA VAL A 50 8.67 9.47 9.29
C VAL A 50 8.15 10.83 8.91
N ASP A 51 8.38 11.83 9.75
CA ASP A 51 8.16 13.25 9.46
C ASP A 51 9.53 13.92 9.35
N GLU A 52 10.01 14.09 8.11
CA GLU A 52 11.33 14.71 7.86
C GLU A 52 11.33 16.19 8.24
N ALA A 53 10.23 16.90 7.98
CA ALA A 53 10.11 18.33 8.25
C ALA A 53 10.21 18.64 9.74
N ARG A 54 9.63 17.78 10.60
CA ARG A 54 9.70 17.92 12.05
C ARG A 54 10.83 17.10 12.69
N ARG A 55 11.66 16.42 11.90
CA ARG A 55 12.75 15.55 12.36
C ARG A 55 12.28 14.49 13.37
N ARG A 56 11.14 13.86 13.10
CA ARG A 56 10.49 12.89 13.99
C ARG A 56 10.23 11.57 13.29
N GLN A 57 10.14 10.51 14.09
CA GLN A 57 9.68 9.20 13.64
C GLN A 57 8.81 8.56 14.72
N SER A 58 7.90 7.70 14.29
CA SER A 58 7.14 6.82 15.16
C SER A 58 7.14 5.41 14.60
N VAL A 59 7.29 4.42 15.46
CA VAL A 59 7.31 3.00 15.09
C VAL A 59 6.16 2.31 15.80
N MET A 60 5.34 1.61 15.04
CA MET A 60 4.24 0.79 15.54
C MET A 60 4.29 -0.60 14.90
N PRO A 61 3.65 -1.62 15.49
CA PRO A 61 3.46 -2.90 14.82
C PRO A 61 2.78 -2.71 13.46
N ALA A 62 3.25 -3.39 12.43
CA ALA A 62 2.55 -3.39 11.15
C ALA A 62 1.18 -4.09 11.33
N PRO A 63 0.08 -3.56 10.78
CA PRO A 63 -1.21 -4.24 10.78
C PRO A 63 -1.14 -5.46 9.84
N SER A 64 -0.65 -6.58 10.37
CA SER A 64 -0.28 -7.79 9.62
C SER A 64 -1.45 -8.48 8.93
N GLN A 65 -2.68 -8.29 9.44
CA GLN A 65 -3.88 -8.88 8.84
C GLN A 65 -4.41 -8.10 7.62
N VAL A 66 -3.97 -6.86 7.41
CA VAL A 66 -4.51 -5.97 6.35
C VAL A 66 -3.51 -5.77 5.22
N LEU A 67 -2.20 -5.84 5.50
CA LEU A 67 -1.16 -5.51 4.53
C LEU A 67 -0.59 -6.75 3.86
N THR A 68 -0.70 -6.79 2.54
CA THR A 68 -0.15 -7.87 1.71
C THR A 68 1.33 -7.61 1.39
N PRO A 69 2.23 -8.58 1.63
CA PRO A 69 3.64 -8.38 1.36
C PRO A 69 3.94 -8.11 -0.12
N PRO A 70 5.02 -7.37 -0.43
CA PRO A 70 5.47 -7.16 -1.80
C PRO A 70 5.64 -8.46 -2.59
N GLY A 71 4.99 -8.56 -3.76
CA GLY A 71 5.08 -9.75 -4.63
C GLY A 71 4.09 -10.86 -4.26
N HIS A 72 3.21 -10.63 -3.29
CA HIS A 72 2.16 -11.57 -2.91
C HIS A 72 0.79 -11.02 -3.31
N ILE A 73 -0.14 -11.93 -3.62
CA ILE A 73 -1.55 -11.58 -3.76
C ILE A 73 -2.19 -11.75 -2.39
N ALA A 74 -3.04 -10.80 -1.98
CA ALA A 74 -3.86 -10.91 -0.79
C ALA A 74 -4.85 -12.08 -0.99
N MET A 75 -4.46 -13.31 -0.63
CA MET A 75 -5.30 -14.49 -0.76
C MET A 75 -5.53 -15.16 0.59
N THR A 76 -6.40 -14.58 1.42
CA THR A 76 -6.92 -15.18 2.66
C THR A 76 -8.45 -15.40 2.59
N GLY A 77 -8.90 -16.67 2.58
CA GLY A 77 -10.33 -17.03 2.49
C GLY A 77 -10.83 -17.41 1.09
N THR A 78 -12.14 -17.32 0.85
CA THR A 78 -12.79 -17.72 -0.41
C THR A 78 -12.77 -16.56 -1.42
N TYR A 79 -11.90 -16.65 -2.43
CA TYR A 79 -11.87 -15.69 -3.54
C TYR A 79 -12.60 -16.26 -4.75
N ALA A 80 -13.49 -15.45 -5.34
CA ALA A 80 -14.08 -15.78 -6.62
C ALA A 80 -13.33 -15.04 -7.73
N ARG A 81 -12.74 -15.78 -8.68
CA ARG A 81 -12.16 -15.19 -9.89
C ARG A 81 -13.29 -14.64 -10.76
N LEU A 82 -13.25 -13.34 -11.06
CA LEU A 82 -14.27 -12.67 -11.86
C LEU A 82 -13.87 -12.52 -13.34
N GLY A 83 -12.57 -12.52 -13.64
CA GLY A 83 -12.06 -12.38 -15.01
C GLY A 83 -10.72 -11.65 -15.07
N GLY A 84 -10.36 -11.19 -16.27
CA GLY A 84 -9.18 -10.35 -16.50
C GLY A 84 -9.55 -8.88 -16.72
N SER A 85 -8.60 -7.98 -16.48
CA SER A 85 -8.70 -6.54 -16.75
C SER A 85 -7.33 -5.95 -17.08
N VAL A 86 -7.31 -4.68 -17.48
CA VAL A 86 -6.09 -3.91 -17.72
C VAL A 86 -6.18 -2.58 -16.96
N VAL A 87 -5.21 -2.29 -16.11
CA VAL A 87 -5.13 -1.06 -15.32
C VAL A 87 -3.72 -0.49 -15.41
N ALA A 88 -3.59 0.81 -15.69
CA ALA A 88 -2.28 1.47 -15.89
C ALA A 88 -1.37 0.76 -16.92
N GLY A 89 -1.96 0.11 -17.94
CA GLY A 89 -1.25 -0.64 -18.98
C GLY A 89 -0.82 -2.05 -18.57
N GLU A 90 -1.11 -2.48 -17.34
CA GLU A 90 -0.74 -3.80 -16.82
C GLU A 90 -1.95 -4.74 -16.82
N GLN A 91 -1.74 -6.00 -17.22
CA GLN A 91 -2.77 -7.03 -17.13
C GLN A 91 -2.94 -7.48 -15.68
N CYS A 92 -4.19 -7.57 -15.23
CA CYS A 92 -4.53 -8.08 -13.91
C CYS A 92 -5.73 -9.02 -13.92
N THR A 93 -5.81 -9.87 -12.90
CA THR A 93 -6.99 -10.70 -12.64
C THR A 93 -7.85 -10.01 -11.59
N LEU A 94 -9.15 -9.91 -11.88
CA LEU A 94 -10.15 -9.43 -10.94
C LEU A 94 -10.59 -10.57 -10.02
N TRP A 95 -10.52 -10.32 -8.73
CA TRP A 95 -10.93 -11.24 -7.68
C TRP A 95 -11.95 -10.57 -6.78
N ARG A 96 -13.03 -11.28 -6.46
CA ARG A 96 -13.94 -10.89 -5.39
C ARG A 96 -13.44 -11.44 -4.06
N THR A 97 -13.35 -10.57 -3.08
CA THR A 97 -12.99 -10.85 -1.70
C THR A 97 -13.97 -10.18 -0.73
N LYS A 98 -13.68 -10.25 0.57
CA LYS A 98 -14.34 -9.47 1.60
C LYS A 98 -13.32 -8.53 2.25
N ASP A 99 -13.72 -7.31 2.56
CA ASP A 99 -12.92 -6.43 3.40
C ASP A 99 -12.98 -6.84 4.87
N THR A 100 -12.32 -6.08 5.75
CA THR A 100 -12.24 -6.34 7.19
C THR A 100 -13.59 -6.33 7.89
N ASP A 101 -14.57 -5.63 7.33
CA ASP A 101 -15.93 -5.53 7.86
C ASP A 101 -16.86 -6.59 7.25
N GLY A 102 -16.32 -7.43 6.35
CA GLY A 102 -17.04 -8.52 5.70
C GLY A 102 -17.81 -8.10 4.44
N HIS A 103 -17.70 -6.85 4.00
CA HIS A 103 -18.33 -6.36 2.79
C HIS A 103 -17.59 -6.85 1.54
N ALA A 104 -18.32 -7.08 0.46
CA ALA A 104 -17.71 -7.49 -0.80
C ALA A 104 -16.78 -6.39 -1.35
N SER A 105 -15.57 -6.80 -1.72
CA SER A 105 -14.55 -5.96 -2.32
C SER A 105 -13.97 -6.66 -3.55
N ASP A 106 -13.84 -5.94 -4.65
CA ASP A 106 -13.24 -6.44 -5.88
C ASP A 106 -11.82 -5.87 -6.00
N VAL A 107 -10.83 -6.75 -6.13
CA VAL A 107 -9.40 -6.39 -6.21
C VAL A 107 -8.80 -6.86 -7.53
N CYS A 108 -8.00 -6.02 -8.17
CA CYS A 108 -7.24 -6.39 -9.36
C CYS A 108 -5.77 -6.52 -9.04
N TYR A 109 -5.24 -7.73 -9.17
CA TYR A 109 -3.82 -8.04 -8.97
C TYR A 109 -3.19 -8.52 -10.28
N THR A 110 -1.95 -8.08 -10.54
CA THR A 110 -1.11 -8.73 -11.55
C THR A 110 -0.74 -10.15 -11.10
N ALA A 111 -0.25 -10.98 -12.02
CA ALA A 111 0.17 -12.34 -11.72
C ALA A 111 1.30 -12.40 -10.68
N ASP A 112 2.13 -11.36 -10.61
CA ASP A 112 3.24 -11.22 -9.66
C ASP A 112 2.87 -10.45 -8.37
N GLY A 113 1.57 -10.29 -8.07
CA GLY A 113 1.13 -9.77 -6.78
C GLY A 113 1.08 -8.25 -6.65
N LEU A 114 1.14 -7.51 -7.75
CA LEU A 114 0.97 -6.07 -7.71
C LEU A 114 -0.52 -5.69 -7.66
N LEU A 115 -0.95 -5.02 -6.59
CA LEU A 115 -2.29 -4.45 -6.49
C LEU A 115 -2.44 -3.29 -7.47
N LEU A 116 -3.36 -3.36 -8.42
CA LEU A 116 -3.63 -2.28 -9.37
C LEU A 116 -4.93 -1.54 -9.09
N GLN A 117 -5.93 -2.20 -8.50
CA GLN A 117 -7.21 -1.56 -8.22
C GLN A 117 -7.92 -2.24 -7.05
N VAL A 118 -8.63 -1.45 -6.24
CA VAL A 118 -9.60 -1.91 -5.26
C VAL A 118 -10.92 -1.19 -5.54
N ALA A 119 -12.01 -1.94 -5.55
CA ALA A 119 -13.37 -1.40 -5.61
C ALA A 119 -14.22 -1.96 -4.47
N GLN A 120 -14.84 -1.07 -3.69
CA GLN A 120 -15.73 -1.40 -2.58
C GLN A 120 -17.11 -0.83 -2.89
N GLY A 121 -18.16 -1.65 -2.75
CA GLY A 121 -19.53 -1.22 -3.09
C GLY A 121 -19.69 -0.76 -4.55
N GLY A 122 -18.84 -1.26 -5.46
CA GLY A 122 -18.80 -0.84 -6.87
C GLY A 122 -18.05 0.46 -7.15
N GLN A 123 -17.55 1.16 -6.13
CA GLN A 123 -16.75 2.37 -6.26
C GLN A 123 -15.27 2.06 -6.17
N ILE A 124 -14.46 2.61 -7.08
CA ILE A 124 -13.01 2.44 -7.05
C ILE A 124 -12.43 3.30 -5.92
N THR A 125 -11.85 2.67 -4.91
CA THR A 125 -11.24 3.33 -3.75
C THR A 125 -9.72 3.41 -3.86
N VAL A 126 -9.10 2.51 -4.62
CA VAL A 126 -7.66 2.54 -4.93
C VAL A 126 -7.47 2.25 -6.41
N ARG A 127 -6.65 3.04 -7.10
CA ARG A 127 -6.29 2.79 -8.51
C ARG A 127 -4.84 3.16 -8.79
N ALA A 128 -4.10 2.25 -9.41
CA ALA A 128 -2.80 2.55 -9.99
C ALA A 128 -2.99 3.48 -11.21
N LEU A 129 -2.30 4.61 -11.19
CA LEU A 129 -2.22 5.56 -12.31
C LEU A 129 -1.01 5.26 -13.20
N SER A 130 0.09 4.79 -12.61
CA SER A 130 1.28 4.38 -13.35
C SER A 130 2.08 3.32 -12.62
N VAL A 131 2.56 2.35 -13.39
CA VAL A 131 3.45 1.28 -12.92
C VAL A 131 4.83 1.47 -13.54
N ASN A 132 5.88 1.32 -12.72
CA ASN A 132 7.26 1.34 -13.18
C ASN A 132 8.01 0.22 -12.45
N ARG A 133 8.44 -0.79 -13.20
CA ARG A 133 9.03 -2.05 -12.72
C ARG A 133 10.55 -1.94 -12.67
N VAL A 134 11.05 -1.09 -11.76
CA VAL A 134 12.49 -0.92 -11.52
C VAL A 134 12.85 -1.34 -10.10
N SER A 135 14.02 -1.95 -9.97
CA SER A 135 14.60 -2.26 -8.65
C SER A 135 14.71 -0.98 -7.82
N GLN A 136 14.28 -1.06 -6.56
CA GLN A 136 14.40 0.05 -5.62
C GLN A 136 15.65 -0.18 -4.76
N PRO A 137 16.56 0.81 -4.66
CA PRO A 137 17.73 0.68 -3.79
C PRO A 137 17.31 0.75 -2.31
N ASP A 138 18.08 0.11 -1.44
CA ASP A 138 17.83 0.07 0.01
C ASP A 138 17.72 1.46 0.64
N THR A 139 18.43 2.45 0.08
CA THR A 139 18.42 3.83 0.55
C THR A 139 17.05 4.49 0.50
N VAL A 140 16.15 4.04 -0.39
CA VAL A 140 14.76 4.51 -0.43
C VAL A 140 13.98 4.14 0.84
N PHE A 141 14.35 3.04 1.48
CA PHE A 141 13.68 2.51 2.68
C PHE A 141 14.47 2.74 3.97
N ALA A 142 15.62 3.41 3.89
CA ALA A 142 16.39 3.76 5.06
C ALA A 142 15.67 4.86 5.85
N ILE A 143 15.60 4.71 7.18
CA ILE A 143 15.12 5.76 8.07
C ILE A 143 16.29 6.73 8.34
N PRO A 144 16.13 8.04 8.11
CA PRO A 144 17.17 9.02 8.38
C PRO A 144 17.66 8.95 9.84
N ALA A 145 18.97 9.11 10.02
CA ALA A 145 19.56 9.17 11.35
C ALA A 145 19.20 10.48 12.08
N GLY A 146 19.18 10.41 13.42
CA GLY A 146 18.98 11.58 14.29
C GLY A 146 17.54 12.12 14.30
N LEU A 147 16.56 11.31 13.91
CA LEU A 147 15.15 11.63 14.10
C LEU A 147 14.73 11.34 15.55
N LYS A 148 14.00 12.27 16.16
CA LYS A 148 13.42 12.08 17.49
C LYS A 148 12.34 11.01 17.41
N LYS A 149 12.44 9.98 18.26
CA LYS A 149 11.38 8.97 18.40
C LYS A 149 10.23 9.56 19.20
N GLU A 150 9.01 9.38 18.69
CA GLU A 150 7.77 9.75 19.39
C GLU A 150 6.82 8.56 19.39
N ALA A 151 5.98 8.49 20.42
CA ALA A 151 4.95 7.46 20.52
C ALA A 151 4.01 7.55 19.30
N PRO A 152 3.48 6.42 18.82
CA PRO A 152 2.43 6.43 17.80
C PRO A 152 1.27 7.31 18.23
N ALA A 153 0.66 8.01 17.28
CA ALA A 153 -0.59 8.72 17.55
C ALA A 153 -1.63 7.70 18.04
N THR A 154 -2.19 7.93 19.22
CA THR A 154 -3.35 7.17 19.69
C THR A 154 -4.59 7.65 18.91
N PRO A 155 -5.43 6.73 18.41
CA PRO A 155 -6.73 7.09 17.83
C PRO A 155 -7.63 7.82 18.84
#